data_AF-A0A4P1QVR8-F1
#
_entry.id   AF-A0A4P1QVR8-F1
#
_cell.length_a   1.000
_cell.length_b   1.000
_cell.length_c   1.000
_cell.angle_alpha   90.00
_cell.angle_beta   90.00
_cell.angle_gamma   90.00
#
_symmetry.space_group_name_H-M   'P 1'
#
loop_
_entity.id
_entity.type
_entity.pdbx_description
1 polymer ?
#
loop_
_entity_poly.entity_id
_entity_poly.type
_entity_poly.pdbx_seq_one_letter_code
_entity_poly.pdbx_strand_id
1 'polypeptide(L)'
;MFKSLLHLKTIISTTFQTTSHISLHSSFSLQFFTTNSTTKLPKRPRFSTSQDPDPFLAFFRSHGFSVSQVNSILTKSPRLISCNTHELFLPKFEFLASKGASKSDIVLAVTKNPNFLRSSIEDKIIPIYELMRRFFKSDKEALNYFITWPALLKNKRVVEQVFKILCDEGVKHSHIAYLIRMRSCVLRSGELRKAVDEVKELGFNPSKSDFVTALAAKVSVSKTKWNEKVDAFKSWGWSEETIAAAFKRHPRCMLASKDKINAIMSFWVNQLGWNSLEIAMFPAILGYSLEKRIIPRTSVVQCLLTLGLRKNNASLYSPFVMSEKLFLEKYVNKFEKESFQLLKVYHGERKN
;
A
#
# COMPACT_ATOMS: atom_id res chain seq x y z
N MET A 1 -15.18 17.02 34.79
CA MET A 1 -15.99 15.91 34.22
C MET A 1 -15.12 14.67 34.02
N PHE A 2 -14.72 14.05 35.14
CA PHE A 2 -14.04 12.75 35.18
C PHE A 2 -15.05 11.73 35.67
N LYS A 3 -15.54 10.84 34.80
CA LYS A 3 -16.20 9.55 35.08
C LYS A 3 -16.83 9.02 33.79
N SER A 4 -16.14 8.15 33.06
CA SER A 4 -16.76 7.05 32.27
C SER A 4 -15.75 6.05 31.68
N LEU A 5 -14.65 5.78 32.37
CA LEU A 5 -13.75 4.66 32.06
C LEU A 5 -13.97 3.57 33.11
N LEU A 6 -15.10 2.85 33.02
CA LEU A 6 -15.30 1.50 33.60
C LEU A 6 -16.71 1.00 33.28
N HIS A 7 -16.95 0.49 32.06
CA HIS A 7 -18.03 -0.48 31.80
C HIS A 7 -17.86 -1.09 30.41
N LEU A 8 -17.03 -2.14 30.32
CA LEU A 8 -17.07 -3.11 29.23
C LEU A 8 -16.20 -4.32 29.63
N LYS A 9 -16.68 -5.04 30.64
CA LYS A 9 -16.33 -6.44 30.85
C LYS A 9 -17.59 -7.19 31.28
N THR A 10 -17.79 -8.32 30.61
CA THR A 10 -18.66 -9.45 30.97
C THR A 10 -20.07 -9.42 30.36
N ILE A 11 -20.46 -10.62 29.89
CA ILE A 11 -21.78 -11.11 29.41
C ILE A 11 -21.82 -11.29 27.88
N ILE A 12 -22.04 -12.46 27.25
CA ILE A 12 -22.24 -13.87 27.65
C ILE A 12 -21.81 -14.69 26.41
N SER A 13 -21.02 -15.75 26.62
CA SER A 13 -20.95 -16.93 25.76
C SER A 13 -22.09 -17.86 26.20
N THR A 14 -22.88 -18.46 25.29
CA THR A 14 -23.16 -19.92 25.13
C THR A 14 -24.38 -20.15 24.21
N THR A 15 -24.18 -21.02 23.20
CA THR A 15 -25.10 -22.04 22.60
C THR A 15 -26.53 -21.71 22.18
N PHE A 16 -26.91 -22.10 20.96
CA PHE A 16 -27.68 -23.35 20.69
C PHE A 16 -27.66 -23.72 19.20
N GLN A 17 -27.46 -25.01 18.93
CA GLN A 17 -27.66 -25.68 17.64
C GLN A 17 -29.15 -25.95 17.43
N THR A 18 -29.64 -25.90 16.18
CA THR A 18 -30.57 -26.90 15.65
C THR A 18 -30.55 -26.93 14.12
N THR A 19 -30.65 -28.17 13.66
CA THR A 19 -30.70 -28.76 12.32
C THR A 19 -31.88 -28.31 11.46
N SER A 20 -31.70 -28.29 10.14
CA SER A 20 -32.66 -28.89 9.20
C SER A 20 -32.02 -29.19 7.84
N HIS A 21 -32.12 -30.46 7.48
CA HIS A 21 -31.89 -31.03 6.15
C HIS A 21 -32.90 -30.49 5.15
N ILE A 22 -32.49 -30.26 3.89
CA ILE A 22 -33.26 -30.60 2.68
C ILE A 22 -32.25 -30.97 1.58
N SER A 23 -32.36 -32.22 1.13
CA SER A 23 -31.71 -32.79 -0.03
C SER A 23 -32.53 -32.51 -1.29
N LEU A 24 -31.90 -32.06 -2.38
CA LEU A 24 -32.44 -32.23 -3.72
C LEU A 24 -31.38 -32.82 -4.65
N HIS A 25 -31.75 -33.99 -5.13
CA HIS A 25 -31.08 -34.89 -6.06
C HIS A 25 -31.21 -34.30 -7.47
N SER A 26 -30.11 -34.14 -8.22
CA SER A 26 -30.17 -34.31 -9.67
C SER A 26 -28.82 -34.82 -10.18
N SER A 27 -28.90 -36.02 -10.69
CA SER A 27 -27.85 -36.88 -11.22
C SER A 27 -27.63 -36.58 -12.70
N PHE A 28 -26.39 -36.30 -13.09
CA PHE A 28 -25.94 -36.45 -14.48
C PHE A 28 -24.65 -37.29 -14.47
N SER A 29 -24.81 -38.54 -14.92
CA SER A 29 -23.74 -39.51 -15.12
C SER A 29 -23.01 -39.24 -16.43
N LEU A 30 -21.70 -39.07 -16.36
CA LEU A 30 -20.79 -39.55 -17.41
C LEU A 30 -19.67 -40.32 -16.72
N GLN A 31 -19.79 -41.64 -16.73
CA GLN A 31 -18.67 -42.54 -16.48
C GLN A 31 -17.77 -42.51 -17.71
N PHE A 32 -16.45 -42.41 -17.52
CA PHE A 32 -15.49 -43.31 -18.15
C PHE A 32 -14.09 -43.19 -17.51
N PHE A 33 -13.55 -44.37 -17.19
CA PHE A 33 -12.18 -44.75 -16.81
C PHE A 33 -11.58 -44.28 -15.47
N THR A 34 -11.78 -45.15 -14.49
CA THR A 34 -10.93 -45.35 -13.31
C THR A 34 -9.52 -45.82 -13.71
N THR A 35 -8.51 -45.02 -13.41
CA THR A 35 -7.18 -45.52 -13.06
C THR A 35 -6.85 -45.06 -11.65
N ASN A 36 -6.85 -46.01 -10.71
CA ASN A 36 -6.42 -45.81 -9.33
C ASN A 36 -4.93 -45.43 -9.30
N SER A 37 -4.63 -44.15 -9.11
CA SER A 37 -3.33 -43.70 -8.63
C SER A 37 -3.56 -42.73 -7.49
N THR A 38 -3.34 -43.22 -6.27
CA THR A 38 -3.31 -42.46 -5.03
C THR A 38 -2.28 -41.34 -5.15
N THR A 39 -2.71 -40.10 -5.42
CA THR A 39 -1.86 -38.92 -5.35
C THR A 39 -1.51 -38.65 -3.89
N LYS A 40 -0.47 -39.32 -3.38
CA LYS A 40 0.25 -38.85 -2.20
C LYS A 40 0.87 -37.50 -2.57
N LEU A 41 0.50 -36.44 -1.86
CA LEU A 41 1.24 -35.17 -1.87
C LEU A 41 2.75 -35.48 -1.73
N PRO A 42 3.65 -34.91 -2.54
CA PRO A 42 5.07 -35.17 -2.36
C PRO A 42 5.49 -34.71 -0.96
N LYS A 43 6.07 -35.64 -0.18
CA LYS A 43 6.60 -35.35 1.15
C LYS A 43 7.60 -34.20 1.04
N ARG A 44 7.47 -33.22 1.95
CA ARG A 44 8.32 -32.03 2.03
C ARG A 44 9.80 -32.46 2.08
N PRO A 45 10.67 -32.00 1.17
CA PRO A 45 12.11 -32.17 1.39
C PRO A 45 12.49 -31.29 2.57
N ARG A 46 12.76 -31.92 3.73
CA ARG A 46 13.47 -31.29 4.84
C ARG A 46 14.94 -31.56 4.59
N PHE A 47 15.74 -30.52 4.37
CA PHE A 47 17.18 -30.69 4.29
C PHE A 47 17.71 -31.05 5.68
N SER A 48 18.12 -32.31 5.84
CA SER A 48 18.96 -32.74 6.96
C SER A 48 20.39 -32.28 6.69
N THR A 49 21.06 -31.82 7.74
CA THR A 49 22.50 -31.51 7.75
C THR A 49 23.32 -32.79 7.51
N SER A 50 23.49 -33.16 6.24
CA SER A 50 24.45 -34.18 5.79
C SER A 50 25.67 -33.49 5.18
N GLN A 51 26.82 -34.16 5.26
CA GLN A 51 28.17 -33.61 5.08
C GLN A 51 28.53 -33.12 3.67
N ASP A 52 27.64 -33.21 2.69
CA ASP A 52 27.80 -32.58 1.38
C ASP A 52 26.61 -31.65 1.12
N PRO A 53 26.81 -30.32 0.99
CA PRO A 53 25.69 -29.42 0.77
C PRO A 53 25.09 -29.71 -0.61
N ASP A 54 23.82 -30.15 -0.63
CA ASP A 54 22.99 -30.23 -1.83
C ASP A 54 23.37 -29.08 -2.80
N PRO A 55 23.76 -29.38 -4.07
CA PRO A 55 24.21 -28.36 -5.03
C PRO A 55 23.26 -27.16 -5.13
N PHE A 56 21.96 -27.39 -4.95
CA PHE A 56 20.97 -26.33 -4.85
C PHE A 56 21.21 -25.43 -3.62
N LEU A 57 21.34 -26.02 -2.43
CA LEU A 57 21.63 -25.27 -1.20
C LEU A 57 23.00 -24.59 -1.25
N ALA A 58 24.02 -25.25 -1.81
CA ALA A 58 25.36 -24.70 -1.98
C ALA A 58 25.33 -23.43 -2.84
N PHE A 59 24.61 -23.47 -3.96
CA PHE A 59 24.40 -22.30 -4.84
C PHE A 59 23.76 -21.13 -4.10
N PHE A 60 22.67 -21.36 -3.35
CA PHE A 60 22.01 -20.27 -2.64
C PHE A 60 22.89 -19.71 -1.50
N ARG A 61 23.63 -20.57 -0.78
CA ARG A 61 24.56 -20.11 0.27
C ARG A 61 25.70 -19.26 -0.27
N SER A 62 26.29 -19.63 -1.42
CA SER A 62 27.37 -18.84 -2.03
C SER A 62 26.91 -17.42 -2.45
N HIS A 63 25.60 -17.26 -2.69
CA HIS A 63 24.96 -15.98 -2.98
C HIS A 63 24.37 -15.27 -1.76
N GLY A 64 24.68 -15.74 -0.55
CA GLY A 64 24.34 -15.06 0.72
C GLY A 64 22.96 -15.40 1.29
N PHE A 65 22.29 -16.45 0.81
CA PHE A 65 21.01 -16.89 1.37
C PHE A 65 21.22 -17.76 2.61
N SER A 66 20.40 -17.53 3.64
CA SER A 66 20.32 -18.43 4.79
C SER A 66 19.50 -19.68 4.47
N VAL A 67 19.72 -20.77 5.21
CA VAL A 67 18.93 -22.01 5.08
C VAL A 67 17.44 -21.74 5.27
N SER A 68 17.08 -20.88 6.22
CA SER A 68 15.67 -20.51 6.48
C SER A 68 15.04 -19.76 5.30
N GLN A 69 15.79 -18.89 4.61
CA GLN A 69 15.34 -18.22 3.40
C GLN A 69 15.14 -19.20 2.25
N VAL A 70 16.08 -20.13 2.05
CA VAL A 70 15.96 -21.16 1.00
C VAL A 70 14.75 -22.07 1.25
N ASN A 71 14.53 -22.48 2.50
CA ASN A 71 13.33 -23.24 2.88
C ASN A 71 12.04 -22.46 2.63
N SER A 72 12.04 -21.14 2.90
CA SER A 72 10.89 -20.26 2.59
C SER A 72 10.61 -20.19 1.08
N ILE A 73 11.67 -20.08 0.27
CA ILE A 73 11.59 -20.09 -1.20
C ILE A 73 10.96 -21.39 -1.70
N LEU A 74 11.44 -22.53 -1.21
CA LEU A 74 10.95 -23.84 -1.62
C LEU A 74 9.54 -24.14 -1.11
N THR A 75 9.15 -23.58 0.03
CA THR A 75 7.76 -23.67 0.51
C THR A 75 6.80 -22.98 -0.47
N LYS A 76 7.21 -21.84 -1.04
CA LYS A 76 6.41 -21.08 -2.02
C LYS A 76 6.53 -21.64 -3.45
N SER A 77 7.63 -22.30 -3.79
CA SER A 77 7.91 -22.81 -5.13
C SER A 77 8.74 -24.09 -5.09
N PRO A 78 8.14 -25.23 -4.72
CA PRO A 78 8.87 -26.49 -4.53
C PRO A 78 9.59 -26.98 -5.78
N ARG A 79 9.05 -26.67 -6.97
CA ARG A 79 9.60 -27.08 -8.28
C ARG A 79 10.97 -26.48 -8.60
N LEU A 80 11.44 -25.50 -7.83
CA LEU A 80 12.76 -24.91 -8.06
C LEU A 80 13.90 -25.87 -7.73
N ILE A 81 13.68 -26.84 -6.82
CA ILE A 81 14.72 -27.77 -6.37
C ILE A 81 15.28 -28.64 -7.51
N SER A 82 14.49 -28.87 -8.56
CA SER A 82 14.89 -29.69 -9.71
C SER A 82 15.48 -28.86 -10.86
N CYS A 83 15.66 -27.55 -10.70
CA CYS A 83 16.20 -26.68 -11.75
C CYS A 83 17.72 -26.62 -11.68
N ASN A 84 18.38 -26.54 -12.85
CA ASN A 84 19.79 -26.23 -12.94
C ASN A 84 20.04 -24.78 -12.47
N THR A 85 20.67 -24.61 -11.31
CA THR A 85 20.86 -23.31 -10.68
C THR A 85 21.82 -22.41 -11.45
N HIS A 86 22.93 -22.96 -11.95
CA HIS A 86 23.93 -22.20 -12.71
C HIS A 86 23.41 -21.74 -14.05
N GLU A 87 22.72 -22.61 -14.78
CA GLU A 87 22.20 -22.26 -16.11
C GLU A 87 20.98 -21.33 -16.02
N LEU A 88 20.06 -21.58 -15.07
CA LEU A 88 18.78 -20.86 -15.05
C LEU A 88 18.76 -19.69 -14.08
N PHE A 89 19.48 -19.73 -12.95
CA PHE A 89 19.36 -18.71 -11.90
C PHE A 89 20.51 -17.70 -11.92
N LEU A 90 21.74 -18.14 -12.18
CA LEU A 90 22.91 -17.26 -12.19
C LEU A 90 22.75 -16.07 -13.16
N PRO A 91 22.28 -16.23 -14.41
CA PRO A 91 22.11 -15.09 -15.32
C PRO A 91 21.15 -14.03 -14.76
N LYS A 92 20.15 -14.45 -13.98
CA LYS A 92 19.18 -13.54 -13.35
C LYS A 92 19.81 -12.75 -12.20
N PHE A 93 20.73 -13.37 -11.46
CA PHE A 93 21.46 -12.71 -10.38
C PHE A 93 22.48 -11.73 -10.93
N GLU A 94 23.22 -12.14 -11.97
CA GLU A 94 24.16 -11.30 -12.70
C GLU A 94 23.45 -10.10 -13.34
N PHE A 95 22.28 -10.30 -13.94
CA PHE A 95 21.47 -9.20 -14.45
C PHE A 95 21.13 -8.19 -13.35
N LEU A 96 20.60 -8.63 -12.21
CA LEU A 96 20.30 -7.72 -11.10
C LEU A 96 21.57 -7.00 -10.59
N ALA A 97 22.69 -7.72 -10.46
CA ALA A 97 23.96 -7.16 -10.06
C ALA A 97 24.47 -6.12 -11.05
N SER A 98 24.36 -6.36 -12.36
CA SER A 98 24.73 -5.44 -13.43
C SER A 98 23.96 -4.12 -13.38
N LYS A 99 22.74 -4.13 -12.83
CA LYS A 99 21.90 -2.95 -12.61
C LYS A 99 22.14 -2.27 -11.25
N GLY A 100 23.06 -2.81 -10.45
CA GLY A 100 23.47 -2.26 -9.15
C GLY A 100 22.80 -2.88 -7.93
N ALA A 101 22.19 -4.06 -8.04
CA ALA A 101 21.68 -4.79 -6.89
C ALA A 101 22.82 -5.36 -6.04
N SER A 102 22.74 -5.18 -4.73
CA SER A 102 23.63 -5.88 -3.79
C SER A 102 23.21 -7.34 -3.59
N LYS A 103 24.06 -8.15 -2.96
CA LYS A 103 23.70 -9.54 -2.59
C LYS A 103 22.43 -9.59 -1.72
N SER A 104 22.27 -8.64 -0.79
CA SER A 104 21.08 -8.58 0.06
C SER A 104 19.83 -8.18 -0.72
N ASP A 105 19.93 -7.33 -1.74
CA ASP A 105 18.81 -6.99 -2.64
C ASP A 105 18.35 -8.22 -3.42
N ILE A 106 19.29 -9.03 -3.94
CA ILE A 106 18.98 -10.29 -4.64
C ILE A 106 18.30 -11.29 -3.70
N VAL A 107 18.83 -11.46 -2.48
CA VAL A 107 18.22 -12.30 -1.45
C VAL A 107 16.79 -11.86 -1.15
N LEU A 108 16.59 -10.55 -0.97
CA LEU A 108 15.28 -9.96 -0.70
C LEU A 108 14.31 -10.19 -1.87
N ALA A 109 14.77 -9.98 -3.11
CA ALA A 109 13.98 -10.16 -4.33
C ALA A 109 13.44 -11.58 -4.46
N VAL A 110 14.35 -12.55 -4.37
CA VAL A 110 14.03 -13.96 -4.59
C VAL A 110 13.20 -14.52 -3.44
N THR A 111 13.52 -14.16 -2.19
CA THR A 111 12.77 -14.61 -1.02
C THR A 111 11.33 -14.06 -1.02
N LYS A 112 11.15 -12.81 -1.43
CA LYS A 112 9.80 -12.21 -1.61
C LYS A 112 9.07 -12.84 -2.78
N ASN A 113 9.75 -13.05 -3.92
CA ASN A 113 9.17 -13.60 -5.13
C ASN A 113 9.99 -14.72 -5.78
N PRO A 114 9.82 -15.98 -5.35
CA PRO A 114 10.47 -17.11 -6.01
C PRO A 114 10.10 -17.28 -7.49
N ASN A 115 8.94 -16.77 -7.94
CA ASN A 115 8.55 -16.85 -9.35
C ASN A 115 9.47 -16.02 -10.28
N PHE A 116 10.26 -15.10 -9.73
CA PHE A 116 11.33 -14.43 -10.47
C PHE A 116 12.26 -15.44 -11.15
N LEU A 117 12.68 -16.48 -10.41
CA LEU A 117 13.58 -17.51 -10.90
C LEU A 117 12.98 -18.37 -12.02
N ARG A 118 11.65 -18.47 -12.06
CA ARG A 118 10.89 -19.23 -13.08
C ARG A 118 10.61 -18.42 -14.34
N SER A 119 10.83 -17.12 -14.33
CA SER A 119 10.54 -16.26 -15.47
C SER A 119 11.69 -16.31 -16.48
N SER A 120 11.40 -16.31 -17.78
CA SER A 120 12.42 -16.15 -18.84
C SER A 120 13.15 -14.83 -18.64
N ILE A 121 14.48 -14.86 -18.68
CA ILE A 121 15.28 -13.65 -18.47
C ILE A 121 15.22 -12.76 -19.71
N GLU A 122 15.36 -13.35 -20.89
CA GLU A 122 15.34 -12.70 -22.20
C GLU A 122 13.93 -12.22 -22.58
N ASP A 123 12.91 -13.07 -22.40
CA ASP A 123 11.56 -12.73 -22.89
C ASP A 123 10.79 -11.83 -21.94
N LYS A 124 11.12 -11.85 -20.64
CA LYS A 124 10.28 -11.28 -19.59
C LYS A 124 11.00 -10.34 -18.64
N ILE A 125 12.08 -10.77 -18.00
CA ILE A 125 12.76 -9.98 -16.97
C ILE A 125 13.39 -8.73 -17.60
N ILE A 126 14.24 -8.91 -18.61
CA ILE A 126 14.95 -7.80 -19.27
C ILE A 126 13.95 -6.82 -19.92
N PRO A 127 12.99 -7.26 -20.77
CA PRO A 127 12.09 -6.32 -21.44
C PRO A 127 11.22 -5.50 -20.48
N ILE A 128 10.69 -6.12 -19.42
CA ILE A 128 9.86 -5.41 -18.43
C ILE A 128 10.72 -4.45 -17.62
N TYR A 129 11.94 -4.85 -17.25
CA TYR A 129 12.87 -3.98 -16.54
C TYR A 129 13.21 -2.75 -17.38
N GLU A 130 13.65 -2.95 -18.63
CA GLU A 130 14.04 -1.85 -19.53
C GLU A 130 12.87 -0.92 -19.83
N LEU A 131 11.66 -1.46 -20.02
CA LEU A 131 10.46 -0.64 -20.17
C LEU A 131 10.23 0.26 -18.94
N MET A 132 10.30 -0.33 -17.74
CA MET A 132 10.08 0.41 -16.50
C MET A 132 11.20 1.42 -16.22
N ARG A 133 12.45 1.07 -16.56
CA ARG A 133 13.66 1.86 -16.34
C ARG A 133 13.60 3.24 -17.01
N ARG A 134 12.87 3.36 -18.13
CA ARG A 134 12.65 4.61 -18.89
C ARG A 134 12.00 5.74 -18.08
N PHE A 135 11.32 5.41 -16.98
CA PHE A 135 10.61 6.38 -16.14
C PHE A 135 11.44 6.84 -14.94
N PHE A 136 12.58 6.20 -14.67
CA PHE A 136 13.41 6.45 -13.49
C PHE A 136 14.72 7.13 -13.86
N LYS A 137 15.33 7.82 -12.87
CA LYS A 137 16.58 8.55 -13.11
C LYS A 137 17.81 7.62 -13.13
N SER A 138 17.75 6.48 -12.44
CA SER A 138 18.86 5.53 -12.35
C SER A 138 18.39 4.09 -12.24
N ASP A 139 19.28 3.15 -12.56
CA ASP A 139 19.04 1.70 -12.45
C ASP A 139 18.77 1.30 -11.00
N LYS A 140 19.50 1.90 -10.05
CA LYS A 140 19.28 1.72 -8.61
C LYS A 140 17.86 2.11 -8.19
N GLU A 141 17.35 3.22 -8.71
CA GLU A 141 15.99 3.66 -8.41
C GLU A 141 14.95 2.71 -9.01
N ALA A 142 15.12 2.32 -10.28
CA ALA A 142 14.22 1.38 -10.94
C ALA A 142 14.22 0.01 -10.25
N LEU A 143 15.41 -0.52 -9.92
CA LEU A 143 15.57 -1.82 -9.26
C LEU A 143 14.79 -1.92 -7.96
N ASN A 144 14.80 -0.87 -7.14
CA ASN A 144 14.07 -0.86 -5.87
C ASN A 144 12.57 -1.19 -6.08
N TYR A 145 11.96 -0.70 -7.16
CA TYR A 145 10.56 -0.98 -7.49
C TYR A 145 10.37 -2.30 -8.25
N PHE A 146 11.30 -2.66 -9.12
CA PHE A 146 11.27 -3.93 -9.85
C PHE A 146 11.30 -5.13 -8.90
N ILE A 147 12.24 -5.11 -7.96
CA ILE A 147 12.48 -6.18 -6.98
C ILE A 147 11.34 -6.26 -5.97
N THR A 148 10.78 -5.12 -5.55
CA THR A 148 9.72 -5.11 -4.54
C THR A 148 8.38 -5.59 -5.07
N TRP A 149 8.19 -5.68 -6.40
CA TRP A 149 6.91 -6.03 -7.01
C TRP A 149 6.94 -7.29 -7.86
N PRO A 150 6.83 -8.45 -7.19
CA PRO A 150 6.71 -9.77 -7.81
C PRO A 150 5.80 -9.86 -9.03
N ALA A 151 4.74 -9.07 -9.00
CA ALA A 151 3.58 -9.24 -9.84
C ALA A 151 3.76 -8.64 -11.25
N LEU A 152 4.79 -7.81 -11.48
CA LEU A 152 5.11 -7.29 -12.81
C LEU A 152 5.43 -8.42 -13.79
N LEU A 153 6.16 -9.43 -13.31
CA LEU A 153 6.57 -10.57 -14.12
C LEU A 153 5.45 -11.59 -14.37
N LYS A 154 4.22 -11.35 -13.89
CA LYS A 154 3.11 -12.28 -14.16
C LYS A 154 2.63 -12.15 -15.61
N ASN A 155 2.31 -10.94 -16.05
CA ASN A 155 1.71 -10.69 -17.36
C ASN A 155 2.41 -9.52 -18.07
N LYS A 156 3.37 -9.85 -18.95
CA LYS A 156 4.16 -8.89 -19.74
C LYS A 156 3.26 -8.00 -20.60
N ARG A 157 2.31 -8.60 -21.33
CA ARG A 157 1.42 -7.88 -22.26
C ARG A 157 0.59 -6.81 -21.54
N VAL A 158 0.05 -7.12 -20.36
CA VAL A 158 -0.71 -6.14 -19.56
C VAL A 158 0.18 -5.00 -19.12
N VAL A 159 1.41 -5.29 -18.64
CA VAL A 159 2.34 -4.24 -18.21
C VAL A 159 2.71 -3.31 -19.38
N GLU A 160 3.00 -3.88 -20.55
CA GLU A 160 3.29 -3.13 -21.77
C GLU A 160 2.12 -2.25 -22.20
N GLN A 161 0.90 -2.80 -22.20
CA GLN A 161 -0.33 -2.05 -22.51
C GLN A 161 -0.56 -0.90 -21.53
N VAL A 162 -0.37 -1.13 -20.22
CA VAL A 162 -0.52 -0.09 -19.21
C VAL A 162 0.43 1.07 -19.48
N PHE A 163 1.73 0.80 -19.72
CA PHE A 163 2.69 1.85 -20.03
C PHE A 163 2.37 2.55 -21.34
N LYS A 164 1.94 1.82 -22.37
CA LYS A 164 1.52 2.40 -23.64
C LYS A 164 0.36 3.38 -23.45
N ILE A 165 -0.71 2.96 -22.77
CA ILE A 165 -1.89 3.79 -22.50
C ILE A 165 -1.48 5.07 -21.77
N LEU A 166 -0.65 4.97 -20.72
CA LEU A 166 -0.23 6.16 -19.96
C LEU A 166 0.57 7.14 -20.84
N CYS A 167 1.45 6.64 -21.71
CA CYS A 167 2.21 7.47 -22.64
C CYS A 167 1.31 8.09 -23.71
N ASP A 168 0.41 7.31 -24.32
CA ASP A 168 -0.53 7.78 -25.36
C ASP A 168 -1.44 8.90 -24.82
N GLU A 169 -1.83 8.83 -23.55
CA GLU A 169 -2.63 9.86 -22.87
C GLU A 169 -1.83 11.10 -22.44
N GLY A 170 -0.52 11.15 -22.73
CA GLY A 170 0.33 12.30 -22.41
C GLY A 170 0.73 12.42 -20.94
N VAL A 171 0.70 11.31 -20.18
CA VAL A 171 1.18 11.31 -18.79
C VAL A 171 2.70 11.46 -18.77
N LYS A 172 3.20 12.49 -18.08
CA LYS A 172 4.65 12.74 -17.96
C LYS A 172 5.37 11.55 -17.34
N HIS A 173 6.57 11.25 -17.81
CA HIS A 173 7.40 10.16 -17.26
C HIS A 173 7.61 10.28 -15.74
N SER A 174 7.80 11.49 -15.22
CA SER A 174 7.93 11.73 -13.77
C SER A 174 6.64 11.38 -12.99
N HIS A 175 5.47 11.57 -13.59
CA HIS A 175 4.18 11.20 -13.00
C HIS A 175 3.92 9.70 -13.13
N ILE A 176 4.33 9.07 -14.23
CA ILE A 176 4.32 7.60 -14.35
C ILE A 176 5.22 7.01 -13.26
N ALA A 177 6.45 7.51 -13.09
CA ALA A 177 7.32 7.09 -11.99
C ALA A 177 6.64 7.28 -10.63
N TYR A 178 5.98 8.43 -10.40
CA TYR A 178 5.22 8.66 -9.16
C TYR A 178 4.09 7.65 -8.94
N LEU A 179 3.32 7.32 -9.98
CA LEU A 179 2.27 6.30 -9.96
C LEU A 179 2.81 4.93 -9.57
N ILE A 180 3.90 4.53 -10.22
CA ILE A 180 4.66 3.31 -9.94
C ILE A 180 4.96 3.31 -8.44
N ARG A 181 5.71 4.30 -7.92
CA ARG A 181 6.10 4.41 -6.48
C ARG A 181 4.90 4.30 -5.53
N MET A 182 3.74 4.82 -5.92
CA MET A 182 2.55 4.86 -5.09
C MET A 182 1.76 3.54 -5.07
N ARG A 183 1.43 2.99 -6.25
CA ARG A 183 0.51 1.85 -6.41
C ARG A 183 0.88 0.98 -7.60
N SER A 184 1.71 -0.03 -7.35
CA SER A 184 2.12 -0.99 -8.38
C SER A 184 1.02 -1.90 -8.92
N CYS A 185 -0.12 -2.01 -8.23
CA CYS A 185 -1.27 -2.75 -8.73
C CYS A 185 -1.86 -2.15 -10.02
N VAL A 186 -1.63 -0.85 -10.28
CA VAL A 186 -2.07 -0.21 -11.51
C VAL A 186 -1.42 -0.81 -12.75
N LEU A 187 -0.17 -1.28 -12.63
CA LEU A 187 0.59 -1.93 -13.70
C LEU A 187 0.04 -3.31 -14.12
N ARG A 188 -1.02 -3.78 -13.46
CA ARG A 188 -1.67 -5.06 -13.72
C ARG A 188 -3.16 -4.93 -14.02
N SER A 189 -3.66 -3.70 -14.18
CA SER A 189 -5.07 -3.49 -14.44
C SER A 189 -5.37 -3.75 -15.91
N GLY A 190 -6.19 -4.76 -16.20
CA GLY A 190 -6.76 -4.96 -17.54
C GLY A 190 -7.74 -3.86 -17.92
N GLU A 191 -8.39 -3.24 -16.92
CA GLU A 191 -9.40 -2.19 -17.08
C GLU A 191 -8.80 -0.78 -17.00
N LEU A 192 -7.50 -0.61 -17.27
CA LEU A 192 -6.85 0.70 -17.14
C LEU A 192 -7.49 1.77 -18.02
N ARG A 193 -7.86 1.41 -19.26
CA ARG A 193 -8.48 2.31 -20.24
C ARG A 193 -9.76 2.94 -19.67
N LYS A 194 -10.65 2.11 -19.13
CA LYS A 194 -11.88 2.57 -18.45
C LYS A 194 -11.59 3.50 -17.28
N ALA A 195 -10.60 3.17 -16.45
CA ALA A 195 -10.24 4.01 -15.32
C ALA A 195 -9.62 5.36 -15.74
N VAL A 196 -8.86 5.39 -16.84
CA VAL A 196 -8.35 6.61 -17.46
C VAL A 196 -9.51 7.49 -17.92
N ASP A 197 -10.49 6.91 -18.61
CA ASP A 197 -11.63 7.65 -19.16
C ASP A 197 -12.49 8.22 -18.02
N GLU A 198 -12.83 7.42 -16.99
CA GLU A 198 -13.51 7.91 -15.78
C GLU A 198 -12.76 9.08 -15.12
N VAL A 199 -11.43 8.99 -15.00
CA VAL A 199 -10.63 10.05 -14.36
C VAL A 199 -10.61 11.32 -15.22
N LYS A 200 -10.63 11.21 -16.54
CA LYS A 200 -10.75 12.35 -17.47
C LYS A 200 -12.14 12.98 -17.40
N GLU A 201 -13.20 12.19 -17.31
CA GLU A 201 -14.58 12.66 -17.13
C GLU A 201 -14.76 13.42 -15.81
N LEU A 202 -14.06 13.00 -14.75
CA LEU A 202 -13.95 13.76 -13.50
C LEU A 202 -13.09 15.03 -13.63
N GLY A 203 -12.66 15.38 -14.85
CA GLY A 203 -11.95 16.59 -15.24
C GLY A 203 -10.45 16.60 -14.92
N PHE A 204 -9.82 15.45 -14.63
CA PHE A 204 -8.38 15.44 -14.31
C PHE A 204 -7.57 15.49 -15.60
N ASN A 205 -6.58 16.38 -15.65
CA ASN A 205 -5.70 16.53 -16.79
C ASN A 205 -4.51 15.54 -16.69
N PRO A 206 -4.31 14.62 -17.67
CA PRO A 206 -3.20 13.66 -17.69
C PRO A 206 -1.80 14.24 -17.50
N SER A 207 -1.59 15.51 -17.87
CA SER A 207 -0.32 16.20 -17.72
C SER A 207 0.02 16.61 -16.28
N LYS A 208 -0.92 16.51 -15.33
CA LYS A 208 -0.78 16.93 -13.92
C LYS A 208 -0.61 15.71 -12.99
N SER A 209 0.06 15.90 -11.85
CA SER A 209 0.33 14.82 -10.88
C SER A 209 -0.93 14.26 -10.22
N ASP A 210 -1.99 15.06 -10.10
CA ASP A 210 -3.22 14.62 -9.46
C ASP A 210 -3.97 13.59 -10.30
N PHE A 211 -3.79 13.60 -11.62
CA PHE A 211 -4.35 12.59 -12.51
C PHE A 211 -3.88 11.18 -12.14
N VAL A 212 -2.57 10.97 -12.00
CA VAL A 212 -2.05 9.64 -11.63
C VAL A 212 -2.45 9.24 -10.23
N THR A 213 -2.67 10.20 -9.33
CA THR A 213 -3.17 9.94 -7.98
C THR A 213 -4.63 9.49 -8.00
N ALA A 214 -5.47 10.15 -8.80
CA ALA A 214 -6.87 9.76 -9.00
C ALA A 214 -6.99 8.39 -9.67
N LEU A 215 -6.17 8.14 -10.70
CA LEU A 215 -6.08 6.85 -11.38
C LEU A 215 -5.67 5.74 -10.40
N ALA A 216 -4.67 5.99 -9.57
CA ALA A 216 -4.25 5.07 -8.53
C ALA A 216 -5.40 4.74 -7.55
N ALA A 217 -6.19 5.74 -7.15
CA ALA A 217 -7.35 5.53 -6.28
C ALA A 217 -8.42 4.67 -6.95
N LYS A 218 -8.81 4.99 -8.19
CA LYS A 218 -9.84 4.27 -8.95
C LYS A 218 -9.46 2.83 -9.26
N VAL A 219 -8.19 2.56 -9.55
CA VAL A 219 -7.73 1.21 -9.89
C VAL A 219 -7.44 0.36 -8.64
N SER A 220 -6.96 0.98 -7.55
CA SER A 220 -6.48 0.22 -6.38
C SER A 220 -7.56 -0.06 -5.34
N VAL A 221 -8.67 0.69 -5.37
CA VAL A 221 -9.76 0.57 -4.39
C VAL A 221 -10.91 -0.16 -5.07
N SER A 222 -11.31 -1.32 -4.51
CA SER A 222 -12.46 -2.05 -5.04
C SER A 222 -13.74 -1.23 -4.90
N LYS A 223 -14.72 -1.45 -5.79
CA LYS A 223 -16.02 -0.78 -5.76
C LYS A 223 -16.70 -0.85 -4.38
N THR A 224 -16.69 -2.02 -3.74
CA THR A 224 -17.20 -2.19 -2.37
C THR A 224 -16.50 -1.29 -1.37
N LYS A 225 -15.16 -1.30 -1.34
CA LYS A 225 -14.38 -0.45 -0.43
C LYS A 225 -14.51 1.04 -0.76
N TRP A 226 -14.77 1.39 -2.00
CA TRP A 226 -15.04 2.76 -2.41
C TRP A 226 -16.35 3.24 -1.81
N ASN A 227 -17.43 2.46 -1.98
CA ASN A 227 -18.75 2.76 -1.45
C ASN A 227 -18.74 2.85 0.09
N GLU A 228 -18.07 1.91 0.76
CA GLU A 228 -17.91 1.97 2.24
C GLU A 228 -17.24 3.27 2.73
N LYS A 229 -16.34 3.87 1.94
CA LYS A 229 -15.73 5.18 2.27
C LYS A 229 -16.67 6.33 1.97
N VAL A 230 -17.41 6.27 0.88
CA VAL A 230 -18.46 7.24 0.55
C VAL A 230 -19.50 7.27 1.67
N ASP A 231 -19.99 6.11 2.10
CA ASP A 231 -20.95 5.99 3.19
C ASP A 231 -20.39 6.50 4.52
N ALA A 232 -19.10 6.26 4.77
CA ALA A 232 -18.42 6.86 5.93
C ALA A 232 -18.46 8.39 5.88
N PHE A 233 -18.11 9.02 4.75
CA PHE A 233 -18.21 10.48 4.63
C PHE A 233 -19.65 10.99 4.77
N LYS A 234 -20.63 10.28 4.17
CA LYS A 234 -22.05 10.61 4.31
C LYS A 234 -22.51 10.56 5.78
N SER A 235 -22.02 9.60 6.57
CA SER A 235 -22.33 9.51 8.01
C SER A 235 -21.77 10.69 8.83
N TRP A 236 -20.81 11.45 8.28
CA TRP A 236 -20.27 12.69 8.85
C TRP A 236 -20.88 13.96 8.21
N GLY A 237 -22.01 13.81 7.52
CA GLY A 237 -22.80 14.92 6.96
C GLY A 237 -22.33 15.42 5.59
N TRP A 238 -21.44 14.71 4.90
CA TRP A 238 -21.02 15.12 3.55
C TRP A 238 -22.03 14.70 2.49
N SER A 239 -22.33 15.60 1.56
CA SER A 239 -23.08 15.29 0.34
C SER A 239 -22.21 14.58 -0.70
N GLU A 240 -22.81 14.01 -1.75
CA GLU A 240 -22.05 13.40 -2.85
C GLU A 240 -21.19 14.44 -3.58
N GLU A 241 -21.70 15.66 -3.75
CA GLU A 241 -20.99 16.78 -4.37
C GLU A 241 -19.79 17.19 -3.52
N THR A 242 -19.94 17.19 -2.19
CA THR A 242 -18.86 17.48 -1.24
C THR A 242 -17.76 16.42 -1.34
N ILE A 243 -18.13 15.14 -1.40
CA ILE A 243 -17.19 14.03 -1.56
C ILE A 243 -16.47 14.13 -2.90
N ALA A 244 -17.20 14.41 -3.99
CA ALA A 244 -16.63 14.59 -5.33
C ALA A 244 -15.65 15.77 -5.36
N ALA A 245 -16.01 16.91 -4.76
CA ALA A 245 -15.13 18.08 -4.66
C ALA A 245 -13.86 17.79 -3.82
N ALA A 246 -14.01 17.07 -2.70
CA ALA A 246 -12.88 16.64 -1.88
C ALA A 246 -11.94 15.67 -2.65
N PHE A 247 -12.51 14.69 -3.37
CA PHE A 247 -11.73 13.80 -4.22
C PHE A 247 -11.02 14.56 -5.34
N LYS A 248 -11.71 15.52 -5.96
CA LYS A 248 -11.14 16.37 -7.01
C LYS A 248 -9.95 17.19 -6.51
N ARG A 249 -10.07 17.75 -5.31
CA ARG A 249 -9.03 18.54 -4.64
C ARG A 249 -7.84 17.71 -4.19
N HIS A 250 -8.08 16.50 -3.69
CA HIS A 250 -7.00 15.64 -3.20
C HIS A 250 -7.35 14.14 -3.28
N PRO A 251 -7.07 13.48 -4.41
CA PRO A 251 -7.55 12.11 -4.65
C PRO A 251 -7.05 11.05 -3.64
N ARG A 252 -5.95 11.33 -2.92
CA ARG A 252 -5.43 10.43 -1.88
C ARG A 252 -6.39 10.29 -0.70
N CYS A 253 -7.40 11.16 -0.53
CA CYS A 253 -8.41 10.98 0.50
C CYS A 253 -9.10 9.60 0.39
N MET A 254 -9.32 9.12 -0.83
CA MET A 254 -9.94 7.80 -1.08
C MET A 254 -8.97 6.62 -0.93
N LEU A 255 -7.68 6.89 -0.71
CA LEU A 255 -6.68 5.87 -0.37
C LEU A 255 -6.59 5.60 1.14
N ALA A 256 -7.18 6.45 1.98
CA ALA A 256 -7.29 6.21 3.42
C ALA A 256 -8.25 5.04 3.69
N SER A 257 -8.04 4.30 4.79
CA SER A 257 -9.01 3.30 5.24
C SER A 257 -10.25 3.98 5.80
N LYS A 258 -11.39 3.27 5.76
CA LYS A 258 -12.63 3.69 6.43
C LYS A 258 -12.39 4.03 7.90
N ASP A 259 -11.66 3.15 8.61
CA ASP A 259 -11.35 3.33 10.02
C ASP A 259 -10.55 4.60 10.28
N LYS A 260 -9.58 4.91 9.39
CA LYS A 260 -8.79 6.15 9.51
C LYS A 260 -9.65 7.39 9.26
N ILE A 261 -10.54 7.35 8.27
CA ILE A 261 -11.49 8.44 8.01
C ILE A 261 -12.33 8.68 9.26
N ASN A 262 -12.94 7.63 9.83
CA ASN A 262 -13.77 7.74 11.02
C ASN A 262 -13.01 8.18 12.27
N ALA A 263 -11.77 7.72 12.46
CA ALA A 263 -10.94 8.13 13.60
C ALA A 263 -10.61 9.63 13.53
N ILE A 264 -10.21 10.13 12.35
CA ILE A 264 -9.92 11.56 12.15
C ILE A 264 -11.20 12.39 12.30
N MET A 265 -12.31 11.96 11.70
CA MET A 265 -13.59 12.66 11.80
C MET A 265 -14.12 12.71 13.24
N SER A 266 -14.05 11.60 13.98
CA SER A 266 -14.47 11.55 15.38
C SER A 266 -13.62 12.48 16.27
N PHE A 267 -12.30 12.49 16.07
CA PHE A 267 -11.44 13.46 16.75
C PHE A 267 -11.84 14.90 16.39
N TRP A 268 -11.97 15.21 15.11
CA TRP A 268 -12.23 16.56 14.63
C TRP A 268 -13.61 17.10 15.04
N VAL A 269 -14.65 16.29 14.85
CA VAL A 269 -16.05 16.70 15.07
C VAL A 269 -16.44 16.49 16.53
N ASN A 270 -16.27 15.28 17.06
CA ASN A 270 -16.82 14.96 18.38
C ASN A 270 -15.95 15.50 19.53
N GLN A 271 -14.62 15.48 19.39
CA GLN A 271 -13.73 15.94 20.47
C GLN A 271 -13.45 17.44 20.40
N LEU A 272 -13.29 18.01 19.20
CA LEU A 272 -12.98 19.44 19.04
C LEU A 272 -14.23 20.29 18.78
N GLY A 273 -15.36 19.69 18.39
CA GLY A 273 -16.55 20.44 17.99
C GLY A 273 -16.40 21.17 16.65
N TRP A 274 -15.41 20.80 15.82
CA TRP A 274 -15.14 21.50 14.56
C TRP A 274 -16.00 20.95 13.41
N ASN A 275 -16.33 21.82 12.45
CA ASN A 275 -17.15 21.45 11.30
C ASN A 275 -16.43 20.40 10.41
N SER A 276 -17.12 19.30 10.07
CA SER A 276 -16.58 18.24 9.21
C SER A 276 -16.27 18.73 7.79
N LEU A 277 -16.96 19.76 7.30
CA LEU A 277 -16.76 20.34 5.96
C LEU A 277 -15.39 21.03 5.81
N GLU A 278 -14.76 21.44 6.91
CA GLU A 278 -13.38 21.95 6.90
C GLU A 278 -12.39 20.90 6.39
N ILE A 279 -12.64 19.61 6.68
CA ILE A 279 -11.84 18.51 6.14
C ILE A 279 -12.07 18.35 4.62
N ALA A 280 -13.27 18.65 4.11
CA ALA A 280 -13.53 18.61 2.66
C ALA A 280 -12.74 19.69 1.93
N MET A 281 -12.55 20.85 2.56
CA MET A 281 -11.71 21.93 2.05
C MET A 281 -10.22 21.58 2.08
N PHE A 282 -9.81 20.66 2.97
CA PHE A 282 -8.44 20.18 3.05
C PHE A 282 -8.33 18.64 3.25
N PRO A 283 -8.61 17.82 2.22
CA PRO A 283 -8.71 16.36 2.40
C PRO A 283 -7.36 15.67 2.63
N ALA A 284 -6.25 16.37 2.42
CA ALA A 284 -4.91 15.83 2.66
C ALA A 284 -4.64 15.53 4.15
N ILE A 285 -5.44 16.07 5.07
CA ILE A 285 -5.39 15.70 6.50
C ILE A 285 -5.56 14.20 6.72
N LEU A 286 -6.38 13.54 5.89
CA LEU A 286 -6.61 12.08 5.93
C LEU A 286 -5.34 11.27 5.63
N GLY A 287 -4.34 11.90 5.01
CA GLY A 287 -3.03 11.33 4.77
C GLY A 287 -2.13 11.30 6.01
N TYR A 288 -2.34 12.18 7.00
CA TYR A 288 -1.45 12.34 8.15
C TYR A 288 -1.77 11.35 9.29
N SER A 289 -0.81 11.13 10.19
CA SER A 289 -1.04 10.33 11.40
C SER A 289 -1.86 11.14 12.40
N LEU A 290 -2.92 10.53 12.93
CA LEU A 290 -3.75 11.13 13.95
C LEU A 290 -2.93 11.42 15.22
N GLU A 291 -2.21 10.41 15.68
CA GLU A 291 -1.48 10.39 16.95
C GLU A 291 -0.17 11.18 16.88
N LYS A 292 0.59 11.05 15.78
CA LYS A 292 1.92 11.64 15.66
C LYS A 292 1.93 13.06 15.08
N ARG A 293 0.83 13.50 14.45
CA ARG A 293 0.79 14.82 13.80
C ARG A 293 -0.48 15.59 14.14
N ILE A 294 -1.66 15.03 13.93
CA ILE A 294 -2.90 15.81 14.04
C ILE A 294 -3.15 16.20 15.51
N ILE A 295 -3.11 15.25 16.44
CA ILE A 295 -3.33 15.51 17.88
C ILE A 295 -2.28 16.49 18.44
N PRO A 296 -0.96 16.25 18.34
CA PRO A 296 0.07 17.17 18.82
C PRO A 296 -0.10 18.62 18.36
N ARG A 297 -0.38 18.79 17.06
CA ARG A 297 -0.52 20.12 16.48
C ARG A 297 -1.83 20.79 16.85
N THR A 298 -2.89 20.01 17.07
CA THR A 298 -4.16 20.51 17.59
C THR A 298 -3.99 21.05 19.01
N SER A 299 -3.27 20.33 19.88
CA SER A 299 -3.00 20.77 21.25
C SER A 299 -2.27 22.11 21.30
N VAL A 300 -1.25 22.30 20.45
CA VAL A 300 -0.55 23.58 20.32
C VAL A 300 -1.49 24.67 19.82
N VAL A 301 -2.28 24.40 18.77
CA VAL A 301 -3.22 25.38 18.20
C VAL A 301 -4.27 25.81 19.23
N GLN A 302 -4.83 24.87 20.00
CA GLN A 302 -5.78 25.16 21.07
C GLN A 302 -5.12 25.97 22.19
N CYS A 303 -3.91 25.62 22.61
CA CYS A 303 -3.15 26.39 23.61
C CYS A 303 -2.92 27.84 23.16
N LEU A 304 -2.53 28.06 21.90
CA LEU A 304 -2.36 29.39 21.34
C LEU A 304 -3.67 30.18 21.28
N LEU A 305 -4.81 29.53 20.99
CA LEU A 305 -6.13 30.17 21.02
C LEU A 305 -6.49 30.60 22.45
N THR A 306 -6.30 29.72 23.45
CA THR A 306 -6.55 30.03 24.86
C THR A 306 -5.69 31.17 25.38
N LEU A 307 -4.43 31.25 24.92
CA LEU A 307 -3.50 32.34 25.27
C LEU A 307 -3.77 33.64 24.51
N GLY A 308 -4.73 33.67 23.58
CA GLY A 308 -5.00 34.84 22.73
C GLY A 308 -3.91 35.13 21.68
N LEU A 309 -2.95 34.21 21.51
CA LEU A 309 -1.81 34.33 20.59
C LEU A 309 -2.15 33.92 19.15
N ARG A 310 -3.38 33.46 18.92
CA ARG A 310 -3.91 33.11 17.60
C ARG A 310 -5.35 33.63 17.47
N LYS A 311 -5.67 34.19 16.30
CA LYS A 311 -7.04 34.61 15.98
C LYS A 311 -7.94 33.39 15.72
N ASN A 312 -9.20 33.46 16.15
CA ASN A 312 -10.20 32.40 15.94
C ASN A 312 -10.48 32.12 14.45
N ASN A 313 -10.34 33.13 13.58
CA ASN A 313 -10.55 33.00 12.13
C ASN A 313 -9.27 32.61 11.35
N ALA A 314 -8.17 32.31 12.04
CA ALA A 314 -6.94 31.87 11.38
C ALA A 314 -7.15 30.49 10.72
N SER A 315 -6.50 30.26 9.58
CA SER A 315 -6.57 29.00 8.83
C SER A 315 -6.47 27.76 9.72
N LEU A 316 -7.48 26.89 9.67
CA LEU A 316 -7.47 25.61 10.39
C LEU A 316 -6.53 24.59 9.73
N TYR A 317 -6.31 24.67 8.41
CA TYR A 317 -5.53 23.67 7.67
C TYR A 317 -4.01 23.88 7.74
N SER A 318 -3.54 25.14 7.75
CA SER A 318 -2.12 25.50 7.68
C SER A 318 -1.22 24.75 8.68
N PRO A 319 -1.58 24.63 9.97
CA PRO A 319 -0.76 23.93 10.96
C PRO A 319 -0.47 22.48 10.59
N PHE A 320 -1.38 21.79 9.90
CA PHE A 320 -1.28 20.36 9.65
C PHE A 320 -0.49 20.01 8.38
N VAL A 321 -0.44 20.91 7.39
CA VAL A 321 0.23 20.70 6.11
C VAL A 321 1.75 20.77 6.24
N MET A 322 2.22 21.78 6.97
CA MET A 322 3.62 22.17 6.92
C MET A 322 4.57 21.13 7.52
N SER A 323 5.86 21.24 7.20
CA SER A 323 6.90 20.41 7.79
C SER A 323 6.95 20.58 9.31
N GLU A 324 7.56 19.63 10.01
CA GLU A 324 7.74 19.74 11.47
C GLU A 324 8.59 20.95 11.85
N LYS A 325 9.71 21.16 11.14
CA LYS A 325 10.56 22.34 11.33
C LYS A 325 9.77 23.65 11.24
N LEU A 326 9.02 23.84 10.15
CA LEU A 326 8.21 25.05 9.96
C LEU A 326 7.08 25.19 10.97
N PHE A 327 6.50 24.06 11.41
CA PHE A 327 5.49 24.06 12.45
C PHE A 327 6.08 24.57 13.78
N LEU A 328 7.19 24.00 14.22
CA LEU A 328 7.85 24.42 15.46
C LEU A 328 8.29 25.89 15.39
N GLU A 329 8.89 26.30 14.28
CA GLU A 329 9.28 27.71 14.07
C GLU A 329 8.08 28.66 14.19
N LYS A 330 6.96 28.38 13.50
CA LYS A 330 5.83 29.31 13.40
C LYS A 330 4.84 29.26 14.56
N TYR A 331 4.71 28.12 15.23
CA TYR A 331 3.66 27.86 16.22
C TYR A 331 4.20 27.62 17.63
N VAL A 332 5.51 27.45 17.78
CA VAL A 332 6.12 27.16 19.08
C VAL A 332 7.21 28.20 19.37
N ASN A 333 8.30 28.19 18.60
CA ASN A 333 9.49 29.00 18.85
C ASN A 333 9.26 30.50 18.63
N LYS A 334 8.31 30.87 17.76
CA LYS A 334 7.90 32.28 17.57
C LYS A 334 7.43 32.94 18.86
N PHE A 335 6.87 32.16 19.80
CA PHE A 335 6.34 32.64 21.07
C PHE A 335 7.37 32.34 22.16
N GLU A 336 8.46 33.10 22.21
CA GLU A 336 9.63 32.80 23.04
C GLU A 336 9.26 32.54 24.51
N LYS A 337 8.38 33.36 25.08
CA LYS A 337 7.92 33.27 26.47
C LYS A 337 7.11 32.00 26.75
N GLU A 338 6.27 31.59 25.81
CA GLU A 338 5.36 30.45 25.94
C GLU A 338 5.93 29.15 25.34
N SER A 339 7.10 29.23 24.70
CA SER A 339 7.72 28.14 23.93
C SER A 339 7.86 26.85 24.73
N PHE A 340 8.26 26.93 26.00
CA PHE A 340 8.37 25.78 26.89
C PHE A 340 7.02 25.08 27.11
N GLN A 341 5.96 25.86 27.38
CA GLN A 341 4.61 25.32 27.54
C GLN A 341 4.09 24.70 26.24
N LEU A 342 4.34 25.37 25.11
CA LEU A 342 3.93 24.90 23.77
C LEU A 342 4.65 23.60 23.38
N LEU A 343 5.93 23.46 23.72
CA LEU A 343 6.68 22.21 23.55
C LEU A 343 6.12 21.08 24.44
N LYS A 344 5.78 21.39 25.69
CA LYS A 344 5.19 20.41 26.62
C LYS A 344 3.89 19.82 26.06
N VAL A 345 2.99 20.67 25.53
CA VAL A 345 1.74 20.18 24.93
C VAL A 345 1.96 19.50 23.57
N TYR A 346 2.97 19.91 22.80
CA TYR A 346 3.31 19.26 21.51
C TYR A 346 3.79 17.82 21.68
N HIS A 347 4.67 17.56 22.65
CA HIS A 347 5.16 16.21 22.90
C HIS A 347 4.13 15.32 23.62
N GLY A 348 3.09 15.93 24.19
CA GLY A 348 2.16 15.32 25.13
C GLY A 348 2.83 15.09 26.48
N GLU A 349 2.05 14.87 27.54
CA GLU A 349 2.57 14.28 28.77
C GLU A 349 2.97 12.83 28.49
N ARG A 350 4.11 12.62 27.82
CA ARG A 350 4.79 11.33 27.86
C ARG A 350 5.28 11.17 29.30
N LYS A 351 4.46 10.53 30.13
CA LYS A 351 4.99 9.84 31.30
C LYS A 351 6.04 8.87 30.77
N ASN A 352 7.30 9.15 31.10
CA ASN A 352 8.41 8.22 30.88
C ASN A 352 8.09 6.86 31.50
#